data_AF-A0A1K1PQ34-F1
#
_entry.id   AF-A0A1K1PQ34-F1
#
_cell.length_a   1.000
_cell.length_b   1.000
_cell.length_c   1.000
_cell.angle_alpha   90.00
_cell.angle_beta   90.00
_cell.angle_gamma   90.00
#
_symmetry.space_group_name_H-M   'P 1'
#
loop_
_entity.id
_entity.type
_entity.pdbx_description
1 polymer ?
#
loop_
_entity_poly.entity_id
_entity_poly.type
_entity_poly.pdbx_seq_one_letter_code
_entity_poly.pdbx_strand_id
1 'polypeptide(L)'
;MKRSWKRVTAGIMALSMVSGAVPFEPISQAVTSLTALTASAVDATVVETIEQLKSAVGEEGSGGLIQLGADISSESYVDFRKASTLDLNGHHLTLLCLDANANLVIQDSVGNGKLTITDYGYGFGVCESSSVTIESGAIEFTDSVSHGFKVFDSDGSLTINGGTITSARYSIYRDDGAVTINGGSITGGFGGEGDGTLSITGGTFSFDVTSLVAEGVPVEHIGDVWAVGASVVTNIDELKTAVGEGGTGGLIKLGEDIISSNSKVDFKKASTLDLNGHNLTLKYLTARADLVIKDSVGNGKLTIPDGGYAIIVYGDSSVTIESGAIEFADIYSSGIRIYTNDGSVTINGGTITSAGNSISRGYGTVTINGGSITGGFDGDAETNDTLSITGGTFSFDVTSLLTDGYTATKDGDFWVVEQQTKTSIENATVTMATNSADVASVVVGETTLTEGTDYSVAYKQGETDLDEA
;
A
#
# COMPACT_ATOMS: atom_id res chain seq x y z
N MET A 1 -73.04 6.39 -18.37
CA MET A 1 -73.59 6.64 -17.02
C MET A 1 -72.45 6.47 -16.01
N LYS A 2 -72.15 7.53 -15.23
CA LYS A 2 -71.52 7.57 -13.88
C LYS A 2 -70.17 6.82 -13.68
N ARG A 3 -69.05 7.54 -13.50
CA ARG A 3 -68.41 7.98 -12.22
C ARG A 3 -67.75 6.79 -11.48
N SER A 4 -66.57 6.86 -10.86
CA SER A 4 -65.71 7.97 -10.41
C SER A 4 -64.42 7.41 -9.78
N TRP A 5 -63.35 8.23 -9.77
CA TRP A 5 -62.29 8.23 -8.76
C TRP A 5 -62.80 8.34 -7.31
N LYS A 6 -62.02 7.80 -6.35
CA LYS A 6 -61.67 8.30 -4.99
C LYS A 6 -60.95 7.16 -4.23
N ARG A 7 -59.68 7.27 -3.79
CA ARG A 7 -59.05 8.04 -2.69
C ARG A 7 -59.39 7.58 -1.25
N VAL A 8 -58.34 7.60 -0.41
CA VAL A 8 -58.25 7.62 1.10
C VAL A 8 -58.52 6.25 1.79
N THR A 9 -57.86 5.76 2.85
CA THR A 9 -57.23 6.38 4.04
C THR A 9 -56.36 5.38 4.82
N ALA A 10 -55.42 5.92 5.59
CA ALA A 10 -54.57 5.31 6.62
C ALA A 10 -55.28 4.73 7.86
N GLY A 11 -54.53 3.95 8.65
CA GLY A 11 -54.76 3.62 10.08
C GLY A 11 -53.61 2.73 10.56
N ILE A 12 -52.54 3.26 11.16
CA ILE A 12 -52.34 3.57 12.60
C ILE A 12 -52.53 2.36 13.53
N MET A 13 -51.36 1.87 13.99
CA MET A 13 -50.97 1.39 15.32
C MET A 13 -51.93 0.55 16.18
N ALA A 14 -51.45 -0.64 16.55
CA ALA A 14 -51.63 -1.18 17.89
C ALA A 14 -50.27 -1.61 18.46
N LEU A 15 -49.78 -0.79 19.39
CA LEU A 15 -48.70 -1.03 20.32
C LEU A 15 -49.22 -1.99 21.41
N SER A 16 -48.67 -3.21 21.52
CA SER A 16 -48.88 -4.05 22.70
C SER A 16 -47.54 -4.39 23.35
N MET A 17 -47.33 -3.81 24.51
CA MET A 17 -46.25 -4.13 25.43
C MET A 17 -46.37 -5.58 25.90
N VAL A 18 -45.31 -6.37 25.71
CA VAL A 18 -45.06 -7.59 26.49
C VAL A 18 -43.68 -7.44 27.10
N SER A 19 -43.68 -7.18 28.42
CA SER A 19 -42.50 -7.21 29.27
C SER A 19 -42.13 -8.68 29.55
N GLY A 20 -41.06 -9.16 28.93
CA GLY A 20 -40.40 -10.39 29.30
C GLY A 20 -38.89 -10.19 29.14
N ALA A 21 -38.14 -10.27 30.23
CA ALA A 21 -36.69 -10.24 30.20
C ALA A 21 -36.20 -11.53 29.52
N VAL A 22 -35.63 -11.38 28.32
CA VAL A 22 -34.92 -12.43 27.58
C VAL A 22 -33.50 -11.90 27.33
N PRO A 23 -32.45 -12.72 27.47
CA PRO A 23 -31.09 -12.28 27.19
C PRO A 23 -30.97 -11.82 25.74
N PHE A 24 -30.49 -10.60 25.53
CA PHE A 24 -30.12 -10.11 24.20
C PHE A 24 -28.86 -10.84 23.75
N GLU A 25 -29.01 -11.79 22.84
CA GLU A 25 -27.95 -12.11 21.88
C GLU A 25 -28.04 -11.11 20.72
N PRO A 26 -26.93 -10.49 20.28
CA PRO A 26 -26.95 -9.63 19.11
C PRO A 26 -27.21 -10.51 17.88
N ILE A 27 -28.43 -10.43 17.35
CA ILE A 27 -28.74 -10.89 16.01
C ILE A 27 -27.96 -9.98 15.05
N SER A 28 -26.79 -10.44 14.62
CA SER A 28 -26.12 -9.95 13.42
C SER A 28 -27.06 -10.20 12.24
N GLN A 29 -27.94 -9.23 11.96
CA GLN A 29 -28.60 -9.17 10.67
C GLN A 29 -27.53 -8.76 9.68
N ALA A 30 -27.05 -9.76 8.94
CA ALA A 30 -26.37 -9.55 7.69
C ALA A 30 -27.22 -8.60 6.83
N VAL A 31 -26.75 -7.37 6.68
CA VAL A 31 -27.12 -6.52 5.55
C VAL A 31 -26.44 -7.15 4.34
N THR A 32 -27.01 -8.25 3.83
CA THR A 32 -26.63 -8.77 2.52
C THR A 32 -26.93 -7.68 1.50
N SER A 33 -25.86 -7.21 0.86
CA SER A 33 -25.82 -6.24 -0.22
C SER A 33 -27.06 -6.29 -1.12
N LEU A 34 -27.86 -5.23 -1.06
CA LEU A 34 -28.93 -4.99 -2.00
C LEU A 34 -28.38 -4.31 -3.27
N THR A 35 -27.36 -4.91 -3.88
CA THR A 35 -26.78 -4.50 -5.17
C THR A 35 -26.42 -5.73 -6.01
N ALA A 36 -27.33 -6.69 -6.09
CA ALA A 36 -27.41 -7.60 -7.22
C ALA A 36 -28.67 -7.27 -8.02
N LEU A 37 -28.81 -6.01 -8.44
CA LEU A 37 -29.68 -5.71 -9.57
C LEU A 37 -29.03 -6.36 -10.78
N THR A 38 -29.70 -7.37 -11.32
CA THR A 38 -29.34 -8.09 -12.53
C THR A 38 -28.71 -7.16 -13.57
N ALA A 39 -27.40 -7.31 -13.79
CA ALA A 39 -26.70 -6.73 -14.93
C ALA A 39 -27.32 -7.32 -16.20
N SER A 40 -28.29 -6.61 -16.77
CA SER A 40 -28.50 -6.69 -18.21
C SER A 40 -27.15 -6.35 -18.84
N ALA A 41 -26.66 -7.16 -19.79
CA ALA A 41 -25.47 -6.82 -20.55
C ALA A 41 -25.70 -5.46 -21.22
N VAL A 42 -25.21 -4.40 -20.59
CA VAL A 42 -25.19 -3.07 -21.17
C VAL A 42 -23.98 -3.10 -22.09
N ASP A 43 -24.19 -2.97 -23.40
CA ASP A 43 -23.11 -2.87 -24.35
C ASP A 43 -22.22 -1.68 -23.94
N ALA A 44 -20.95 -1.96 -23.65
CA ALA A 44 -19.99 -0.94 -23.29
C ALA A 44 -19.73 -0.02 -24.49
N THR A 45 -19.76 1.30 -24.27
CA THR A 45 -19.30 2.27 -25.25
C THR A 45 -17.78 2.33 -25.17
N VAL A 46 -17.09 1.74 -26.15
CA VAL A 46 -15.63 1.78 -26.21
C VAL A 46 -15.18 3.12 -26.80
N VAL A 47 -14.28 3.81 -26.11
CA VAL A 47 -13.70 5.09 -26.54
C VAL A 47 -12.19 4.99 -26.66
N GLU A 48 -11.63 5.50 -27.75
CA GLU A 48 -10.19 5.47 -28.06
C GLU A 48 -9.61 6.89 -28.19
N THR A 49 -10.46 7.92 -28.13
CA THR A 49 -10.09 9.32 -28.31
C THR A 49 -10.84 10.23 -27.35
N ILE A 50 -10.26 11.40 -27.06
CA ILE A 50 -10.89 12.40 -26.17
C ILE A 50 -12.24 12.89 -26.71
N GLU A 51 -12.40 13.02 -28.03
CA GLU A 51 -13.65 13.49 -28.63
C GLU A 51 -14.76 12.44 -28.51
N GLN A 52 -14.42 11.14 -28.63
CA GLN A 52 -15.37 10.07 -28.35
C GLN A 52 -15.78 10.05 -26.87
N LEU A 53 -14.82 10.23 -25.95
CA LEU A 53 -15.11 10.32 -24.52
C LEU A 53 -16.06 11.50 -24.23
N LYS A 54 -15.73 12.71 -24.67
CA LYS A 54 -16.58 13.91 -24.51
C LYS A 54 -17.97 13.71 -25.09
N SER A 55 -18.07 13.10 -26.27
CA SER A 55 -19.35 12.79 -26.92
C SER A 55 -20.18 11.80 -26.09
N ALA A 56 -19.56 10.80 -25.47
CA ALA A 56 -20.25 9.79 -24.67
C ALA A 56 -20.78 10.35 -23.34
N VAL A 57 -20.06 11.29 -22.72
CA VAL A 57 -20.34 11.81 -21.37
C VAL A 57 -21.08 13.16 -21.34
N GLY A 58 -21.10 13.87 -22.48
CA GLY A 58 -21.72 15.20 -22.60
C GLY A 58 -23.25 15.20 -22.57
N GLU A 59 -23.88 16.37 -22.72
CA GLU A 59 -25.34 16.56 -22.57
C GLU A 59 -26.20 15.69 -23.49
N GLU A 60 -25.72 15.43 -24.70
CA GLU A 60 -26.36 14.59 -25.72
C GLU A 60 -25.81 13.16 -25.72
N GLY A 61 -24.89 12.84 -24.80
CA GLY A 61 -24.25 11.54 -24.68
C GLY A 61 -25.19 10.46 -24.12
N SER A 62 -24.81 9.20 -24.32
CA SER A 62 -25.56 8.05 -23.81
C SER A 62 -25.31 7.78 -22.32
N GLY A 63 -24.16 8.23 -21.78
CA GLY A 63 -23.67 7.77 -20.48
C GLY A 63 -23.49 6.24 -20.47
N GLY A 64 -23.80 5.61 -19.33
CA GLY A 64 -23.72 4.15 -19.16
C GLY A 64 -22.28 3.67 -18.94
N LEU A 65 -21.99 2.42 -19.31
CA LEU A 65 -20.63 1.87 -19.22
C LEU A 65 -19.78 2.40 -20.39
N ILE A 66 -18.74 3.14 -20.06
CA ILE A 66 -17.77 3.72 -20.99
C ILE A 66 -16.43 3.07 -20.71
N GLN A 67 -15.89 2.36 -21.69
CA GLN A 67 -14.67 1.59 -21.54
C GLN A 67 -13.57 2.21 -22.39
N LEU A 68 -12.39 2.43 -21.81
CA LEU A 68 -11.23 2.86 -22.60
C LEU A 68 -10.75 1.70 -23.48
N GLY A 69 -10.59 1.97 -24.78
CA GLY A 69 -9.99 1.06 -25.75
C GLY A 69 -8.53 1.39 -26.10
N ALA A 70 -8.04 2.54 -25.62
CA ALA A 70 -6.67 3.00 -25.79
C ALA A 70 -6.32 4.01 -24.70
N ASP A 71 -5.03 4.27 -24.52
CA ASP A 71 -4.57 5.39 -23.71
C ASP A 71 -4.98 6.72 -24.35
N ILE A 72 -5.53 7.62 -23.56
CA ILE A 72 -6.00 8.95 -24.00
C ILE A 72 -5.28 10.01 -23.19
N SER A 73 -4.63 10.96 -23.86
CA SER A 73 -4.02 12.12 -23.21
C SER A 73 -4.57 13.40 -23.84
N SER A 74 -5.02 14.33 -23.00
CA SER A 74 -5.55 15.62 -23.44
C SER A 74 -5.37 16.70 -22.38
N GLU A 75 -5.04 17.91 -22.81
CA GLU A 75 -5.08 19.13 -21.98
C GLU A 75 -6.50 19.73 -21.92
N SER A 76 -7.54 18.91 -22.08
CA SER A 76 -8.94 19.34 -22.05
C SER A 76 -9.61 19.02 -20.72
N TYR A 77 -10.61 19.83 -20.40
CA TYR A 77 -11.65 19.51 -19.42
C TYR A 77 -12.62 18.46 -19.98
N VAL A 78 -13.10 17.57 -19.10
CA VAL A 78 -14.17 16.60 -19.42
C VAL A 78 -15.26 16.69 -18.37
N ASP A 79 -16.46 17.09 -18.80
CA ASP A 79 -17.64 17.16 -17.95
C ASP A 79 -18.49 15.90 -18.11
N PHE A 80 -18.63 15.12 -17.05
CA PHE A 80 -19.59 14.03 -17.00
C PHE A 80 -20.97 14.58 -16.67
N ARG A 81 -21.77 14.84 -17.72
CA ARG A 81 -23.14 15.37 -17.64
C ARG A 81 -24.20 14.27 -17.71
N LYS A 82 -23.77 13.02 -17.89
CA LYS A 82 -24.62 11.81 -17.84
C LYS A 82 -24.09 10.82 -16.83
N ALA A 83 -25.03 10.10 -16.21
CA ALA A 83 -24.68 9.02 -15.31
C ALA A 83 -23.86 7.96 -16.06
N SER A 84 -22.63 7.72 -15.60
CA SER A 84 -21.65 6.91 -16.34
C SER A 84 -20.82 6.04 -15.38
N THR A 85 -20.39 4.89 -15.89
CA THR A 85 -19.31 4.10 -15.32
C THR A 85 -18.12 4.23 -16.27
N LEU A 86 -17.06 4.92 -15.86
CA LEU A 86 -15.80 4.96 -16.57
C LEU A 86 -14.95 3.76 -16.14
N ASP A 87 -14.76 2.83 -17.06
CA ASP A 87 -13.84 1.71 -16.89
C ASP A 87 -12.52 2.02 -17.61
N LEU A 88 -11.45 2.18 -16.82
CA LEU A 88 -10.11 2.41 -17.32
C LEU A 88 -9.58 1.21 -18.12
N ASN A 89 -10.06 -0.01 -17.81
CA ASN A 89 -9.77 -1.21 -18.59
C ASN A 89 -8.26 -1.41 -18.90
N GLY A 90 -7.41 -1.15 -17.90
CA GLY A 90 -5.95 -1.24 -18.02
C GLY A 90 -5.27 -0.13 -18.84
N HIS A 91 -6.00 0.92 -19.23
CA HIS A 91 -5.49 2.06 -19.99
C HIS A 91 -5.27 3.31 -19.14
N HIS A 92 -4.47 4.22 -19.67
CA HIS A 92 -4.16 5.50 -19.04
C HIS A 92 -5.00 6.63 -19.64
N LEU A 93 -5.72 7.36 -18.80
CA LEU A 93 -6.44 8.59 -19.15
C LEU A 93 -5.76 9.78 -18.48
N THR A 94 -5.17 10.69 -19.25
CA THR A 94 -4.61 11.94 -18.75
C THR A 94 -5.48 13.10 -19.20
N LEU A 95 -5.99 13.88 -18.25
CA LEU A 95 -6.83 15.05 -18.49
C LEU A 95 -6.26 16.29 -17.81
N LEU A 96 -6.75 17.45 -18.24
CA LEU A 96 -6.51 18.68 -17.49
C LEU A 96 -7.31 18.60 -16.18
N CYS A 97 -8.64 18.50 -16.27
CA CYS A 97 -9.56 18.42 -15.14
C CYS A 97 -10.80 17.60 -15.52
N LEU A 98 -11.51 17.05 -14.52
CA LEU A 98 -12.72 16.24 -14.68
C LEU A 98 -13.81 16.71 -13.72
N ASP A 99 -14.97 17.09 -14.25
CA ASP A 99 -16.12 17.48 -13.43
C ASP A 99 -17.25 16.46 -13.53
N ALA A 100 -17.69 15.94 -12.38
CA ALA A 100 -18.90 15.14 -12.27
C ALA A 100 -20.10 16.06 -12.03
N ASN A 101 -20.90 16.26 -13.08
CA ASN A 101 -22.20 16.94 -13.04
C ASN A 101 -23.36 15.92 -13.02
N ALA A 102 -23.04 14.63 -12.97
CA ALA A 102 -23.95 13.50 -12.86
C ALA A 102 -23.21 12.33 -12.17
N ASN A 103 -23.94 11.27 -11.84
CA ASN A 103 -23.35 10.14 -11.12
C ASN A 103 -22.24 9.47 -11.94
N LEU A 104 -21.04 9.37 -11.37
CA LEU A 104 -19.88 8.80 -12.01
C LEU A 104 -19.31 7.67 -11.13
N VAL A 105 -19.18 6.49 -11.71
CA VAL A 105 -18.43 5.38 -11.12
C VAL A 105 -17.12 5.24 -11.88
N ILE A 106 -15.99 5.18 -11.19
CA ILE A 106 -14.69 4.90 -11.78
C ILE A 106 -14.24 3.52 -11.32
N GLN A 107 -13.82 2.72 -12.28
CA GLN A 107 -13.27 1.39 -12.05
C GLN A 107 -12.16 1.10 -13.04
N ASP A 108 -11.44 0.03 -12.78
CA ASP A 108 -10.50 -0.59 -13.68
C ASP A 108 -10.70 -2.11 -13.61
N SER A 109 -11.35 -2.66 -14.64
CA SER A 109 -11.74 -4.08 -14.67
C SER A 109 -10.61 -5.03 -15.05
N VAL A 110 -9.53 -4.52 -15.67
CA VAL A 110 -8.38 -5.32 -16.12
C VAL A 110 -7.18 -5.18 -15.19
N GLY A 111 -7.07 -4.05 -14.48
CA GLY A 111 -5.90 -3.73 -13.66
C GLY A 111 -4.91 -2.86 -14.43
N ASN A 112 -4.09 -2.10 -13.70
CA ASN A 112 -3.06 -1.18 -14.20
C ASN A 112 -3.58 0.08 -14.93
N GLY A 113 -4.90 0.28 -14.97
CA GLY A 113 -5.51 1.50 -15.49
C GLY A 113 -5.25 2.70 -14.56
N LYS A 114 -4.98 3.86 -15.17
CA LYS A 114 -4.62 5.08 -14.44
C LYS A 114 -5.33 6.31 -14.96
N LEU A 115 -5.93 7.10 -14.07
CA LEU A 115 -6.45 8.43 -14.34
C LEU A 115 -5.49 9.48 -13.78
N THR A 116 -4.86 10.26 -14.65
CA THR A 116 -3.98 11.37 -14.28
C THR A 116 -4.68 12.70 -14.56
N ILE A 117 -4.69 13.58 -13.55
CA ILE A 117 -5.26 14.92 -13.64
C ILE A 117 -4.16 15.96 -13.38
N THR A 118 -4.08 16.95 -14.27
CA THR A 118 -2.94 17.87 -14.35
C THR A 118 -3.24 19.34 -13.98
N ASP A 119 -4.49 19.71 -13.74
CA ASP A 119 -4.92 21.12 -13.55
C ASP A 119 -4.57 21.76 -12.19
N TYR A 120 -4.55 23.09 -12.24
CA TYR A 120 -4.22 24.07 -11.22
C TYR A 120 -5.49 24.59 -10.51
N GLY A 121 -5.89 23.94 -9.42
CA GLY A 121 -6.97 24.40 -8.56
C GLY A 121 -7.69 23.27 -7.84
N TYR A 122 -8.49 22.51 -8.58
CA TYR A 122 -9.04 21.23 -8.14
C TYR A 122 -9.04 20.27 -9.33
N GLY A 123 -8.61 19.03 -9.11
CA GLY A 123 -8.49 18.05 -10.19
C GLY A 123 -9.84 17.43 -10.55
N PHE A 124 -10.66 17.17 -9.56
CA PHE A 124 -11.92 16.46 -9.73
C PHE A 124 -13.05 17.16 -8.96
N GLY A 125 -13.97 17.80 -9.68
CA GLY A 125 -15.14 18.44 -9.07
C GLY A 125 -16.30 17.47 -8.90
N VAL A 126 -16.83 17.37 -7.68
CA VAL A 126 -18.14 16.75 -7.42
C VAL A 126 -19.14 17.88 -7.22
N CYS A 127 -19.93 18.12 -8.27
CA CYS A 127 -20.80 19.30 -8.38
C CYS A 127 -22.27 18.91 -8.22
N GLU A 128 -23.08 19.87 -7.77
CA GLU A 128 -24.53 19.75 -7.59
C GLU A 128 -24.90 18.52 -6.71
N SER A 129 -26.01 17.85 -7.02
CA SER A 129 -26.43 16.62 -6.33
C SER A 129 -25.82 15.34 -6.93
N SER A 130 -24.63 15.44 -7.56
CA SER A 130 -23.97 14.30 -8.19
C SER A 130 -23.25 13.39 -7.19
N SER A 131 -23.02 12.14 -7.58
CA SER A 131 -22.21 11.20 -6.80
C SER A 131 -21.00 10.70 -7.60
N VAL A 132 -19.81 10.73 -7.02
CA VAL A 132 -18.64 10.02 -7.53
C VAL A 132 -18.37 8.80 -6.68
N THR A 133 -18.19 7.64 -7.30
CA THR A 133 -17.78 6.40 -6.64
C THR A 133 -16.51 5.86 -7.27
N ILE A 134 -15.49 5.60 -6.45
CA ILE A 134 -14.24 4.97 -6.86
C ILE A 134 -14.25 3.51 -6.40
N GLU A 135 -14.31 2.57 -7.34
CA GLU A 135 -14.29 1.14 -7.06
C GLU A 135 -12.87 0.55 -7.15
N SER A 136 -12.09 0.96 -8.15
CA SER A 136 -10.70 0.52 -8.37
C SER A 136 -9.95 1.46 -9.33
N GLY A 137 -8.70 1.11 -9.65
CA GLY A 137 -7.80 1.88 -10.52
C GLY A 137 -6.85 2.81 -9.75
N ALA A 138 -5.88 3.37 -10.46
CA ALA A 138 -4.99 4.40 -9.92
C ALA A 138 -5.48 5.79 -10.35
N ILE A 139 -5.51 6.75 -9.42
CA ILE A 139 -5.86 8.14 -9.66
C ILE A 139 -4.73 9.02 -9.13
N GLU A 140 -4.18 9.87 -9.99
CA GLU A 140 -3.05 10.73 -9.66
C GLU A 140 -3.36 12.19 -9.98
N PHE A 141 -3.20 13.04 -8.98
CA PHE A 141 -3.22 14.49 -9.09
C PHE A 141 -1.79 15.01 -9.05
N THR A 142 -1.27 15.45 -10.19
CA THR A 142 0.17 15.74 -10.32
C THR A 142 0.55 17.12 -9.80
N ASP A 143 -0.41 18.03 -9.68
CA ASP A 143 -0.12 19.39 -9.24
C ASP A 143 -0.02 19.47 -7.70
N SER A 144 0.93 20.29 -7.25
CA SER A 144 1.29 20.45 -5.83
C SER A 144 0.40 21.43 -5.08
N VAL A 145 -0.38 22.25 -5.79
CA VAL A 145 -1.28 23.22 -5.15
C VAL A 145 -2.74 22.82 -5.25
N SER A 146 -3.09 21.89 -6.15
CA SER A 146 -4.46 21.46 -6.37
C SER A 146 -5.02 20.57 -5.25
N HIS A 147 -6.33 20.68 -5.08
CA HIS A 147 -7.14 19.70 -4.36
C HIS A 147 -7.44 18.54 -5.31
N GLY A 148 -7.32 17.29 -4.86
CA GLY A 148 -7.64 16.12 -5.67
C GLY A 148 -9.13 16.06 -5.98
N PHE A 149 -9.89 15.37 -5.13
CA PHE A 149 -11.34 15.44 -5.13
C PHE A 149 -11.82 16.64 -4.34
N LYS A 150 -12.56 17.55 -4.98
CA LYS A 150 -13.25 18.64 -4.30
C LYS A 150 -14.75 18.42 -4.35
N VAL A 151 -15.36 18.26 -3.17
CA VAL A 151 -16.81 18.09 -3.02
C VAL A 151 -17.43 19.43 -2.65
N PHE A 152 -18.00 20.12 -3.64
CA PHE A 152 -18.39 21.52 -3.52
C PHE A 152 -19.71 21.73 -2.77
N ASP A 153 -20.74 21.01 -3.17
CA ASP A 153 -22.11 21.28 -2.75
C ASP A 153 -22.57 20.33 -1.65
N SER A 154 -23.50 20.77 -0.80
CA SER A 154 -24.04 19.99 0.31
C SER A 154 -24.67 18.66 -0.10
N ASP A 155 -25.13 18.58 -1.36
CA ASP A 155 -25.79 17.41 -1.91
C ASP A 155 -24.84 16.54 -2.75
N GLY A 156 -23.61 17.00 -2.98
CA GLY A 156 -22.57 16.25 -3.66
C GLY A 156 -22.04 15.14 -2.78
N SER A 157 -21.71 13.99 -3.37
CA SER A 157 -21.18 12.85 -2.61
C SER A 157 -19.98 12.18 -3.28
N LEU A 158 -18.97 11.88 -2.49
CA LEU A 158 -17.81 11.08 -2.87
C LEU A 158 -17.81 9.79 -2.06
N THR A 159 -17.77 8.65 -2.73
CA THR A 159 -17.57 7.32 -2.13
C THR A 159 -16.29 6.70 -2.66
N ILE A 160 -15.41 6.25 -1.77
CA ILE A 160 -14.18 5.53 -2.13
C ILE A 160 -14.27 4.13 -1.54
N ASN A 161 -14.49 3.14 -2.40
CA ASN A 161 -14.51 1.72 -2.02
C ASN A 161 -13.15 1.04 -2.20
N GLY A 162 -12.32 1.56 -3.11
CA GLY A 162 -11.00 0.99 -3.41
C GLY A 162 -10.15 1.88 -4.33
N GLY A 163 -9.08 1.29 -4.87
CA GLY A 163 -8.11 1.98 -5.74
C GLY A 163 -6.97 2.67 -4.99
N THR A 164 -6.07 3.28 -5.75
CA THR A 164 -4.96 4.11 -5.24
C THR A 164 -5.20 5.55 -5.65
N ILE A 165 -5.16 6.48 -4.70
CA ILE A 165 -5.37 7.91 -4.93
C ILE A 165 -4.15 8.67 -4.41
N THR A 166 -3.44 9.37 -5.28
CA THR A 166 -2.23 10.11 -4.94
C THR A 166 -2.38 11.59 -5.28
N SER A 167 -2.07 12.46 -4.31
CA SER A 167 -1.95 13.90 -4.47
C SER A 167 -0.79 14.41 -3.64
N ALA A 168 -0.12 15.46 -4.11
CA ALA A 168 0.96 16.10 -3.38
C ALA A 168 0.50 16.93 -2.16
N ARG A 169 -0.77 17.38 -2.12
CA ARG A 169 -1.29 18.21 -1.02
C ARG A 169 -2.52 17.64 -0.35
N TYR A 170 -3.67 17.70 -1.02
CA TYR A 170 -4.93 17.17 -0.49
C TYR A 170 -5.53 16.24 -1.52
N SER A 171 -5.59 14.94 -1.25
CA SER A 171 -6.25 13.97 -2.13
C SER A 171 -7.76 14.16 -2.09
N ILE A 172 -8.27 14.63 -0.94
CA ILE A 172 -9.68 14.90 -0.70
C ILE A 172 -9.80 16.26 -0.02
N TYR A 173 -10.66 17.12 -0.56
CA TYR A 173 -11.01 18.42 -0.01
C TYR A 173 -12.54 18.53 0.10
N ARG A 174 -13.05 18.49 1.32
CA ARG A 174 -14.48 18.50 1.62
C ARG A 174 -14.94 19.91 1.99
N ASP A 175 -15.71 20.54 1.12
CA ASP A 175 -16.51 21.70 1.52
C ASP A 175 -17.76 21.19 2.23
N ASP A 176 -18.94 21.26 1.62
CA ASP A 176 -20.21 20.97 2.32
C ASP A 176 -20.81 19.58 2.03
N GLY A 177 -20.25 18.82 1.08
CA GLY A 177 -20.82 17.53 0.67
C GLY A 177 -20.40 16.31 1.50
N ALA A 178 -20.97 15.15 1.15
CA ALA A 178 -20.72 13.89 1.84
C ALA A 178 -19.47 13.16 1.31
N VAL A 179 -18.60 12.70 2.21
CA VAL A 179 -17.46 11.85 1.87
C VAL A 179 -17.57 10.55 2.66
N THR A 180 -17.57 9.42 1.94
CA THR A 180 -17.54 8.07 2.52
C THR A 180 -16.30 7.34 2.01
N ILE A 181 -15.48 6.84 2.92
CA ILE A 181 -14.28 6.06 2.61
C ILE A 181 -14.40 4.69 3.26
N ASN A 182 -14.60 3.67 2.43
CA ASN A 182 -14.74 2.27 2.83
C ASN A 182 -13.44 1.49 2.58
N GLY A 183 -12.52 2.01 1.77
CA GLY A 183 -11.28 1.35 1.39
C GLY A 183 -10.37 2.22 0.52
N GLY A 184 -9.35 1.59 -0.08
CA GLY A 184 -8.37 2.24 -0.95
C GLY A 184 -7.09 2.68 -0.25
N SER A 185 -6.07 3.03 -1.04
CA SER A 185 -4.82 3.61 -0.58
C SER A 185 -4.77 5.09 -0.97
N ILE A 186 -4.67 5.98 0.02
CA ILE A 186 -4.83 7.42 -0.15
C ILE A 186 -3.56 8.12 0.33
N THR A 187 -2.81 8.67 -0.62
CA THR A 187 -1.60 9.46 -0.38
C THR A 187 -1.86 10.92 -0.68
N GLY A 188 -1.47 11.79 0.25
CA GLY A 188 -1.75 13.23 0.27
C GLY A 188 -2.37 13.60 1.60
N GLY A 189 -3.21 14.63 1.62
CA GLY A 189 -3.91 15.08 2.83
C GLY A 189 -5.42 15.03 2.70
N PHE A 190 -6.08 15.20 3.83
CA PHE A 190 -7.51 15.55 3.90
C PHE A 190 -7.64 17.03 4.28
N GLY A 191 -8.36 17.79 3.47
CA GLY A 191 -8.66 19.20 3.72
C GLY A 191 -10.15 19.47 3.71
N GLY A 192 -10.56 20.64 4.18
CA GLY A 192 -11.97 21.03 4.20
C GLY A 192 -12.41 21.65 5.53
N GLU A 193 -13.30 22.63 5.45
CA GLU A 193 -13.86 23.32 6.62
C GLU A 193 -15.39 23.25 6.69
N GLY A 194 -16.05 22.68 5.67
CA GLY A 194 -17.50 22.63 5.62
C GLY A 194 -18.11 21.54 6.51
N ASP A 195 -19.43 21.61 6.67
CA ASP A 195 -20.21 20.82 7.63
C ASP A 195 -20.76 19.49 7.08
N GLY A 196 -20.34 19.13 5.87
CA GLY A 196 -20.68 17.89 5.21
C GLY A 196 -20.30 16.63 6.00
N THR A 197 -21.03 15.54 5.77
CA THR A 197 -20.80 14.28 6.49
C THR A 197 -19.49 13.62 6.05
N LEU A 198 -18.69 13.13 7.00
CA LEU A 198 -17.53 12.29 6.75
C LEU A 198 -17.71 10.96 7.46
N SER A 199 -17.53 9.86 6.73
CA SER A 199 -17.52 8.51 7.27
C SER A 199 -16.30 7.78 6.73
N ILE A 200 -15.37 7.41 7.62
CA ILE A 200 -14.20 6.61 7.28
C ILE A 200 -14.31 5.29 8.04
N THR A 201 -14.46 4.20 7.30
CA THR A 201 -14.60 2.85 7.85
C THR A 201 -13.53 1.89 7.37
N GLY A 202 -12.71 2.29 6.38
CA GLY A 202 -11.61 1.48 5.86
C GLY A 202 -10.59 2.32 5.07
N GLY A 203 -9.49 1.67 4.66
CA GLY A 203 -8.45 2.25 3.80
C GLY A 203 -7.11 2.49 4.49
N THR A 204 -6.10 2.88 3.72
CA THR A 204 -4.77 3.29 4.20
C THR A 204 -4.48 4.73 3.80
N PHE A 205 -3.89 5.51 4.70
CA PHE A 205 -3.69 6.95 4.55
C PHE A 205 -2.25 7.34 4.85
N SER A 206 -1.63 8.21 4.04
CA SER A 206 -0.28 8.73 4.33
C SER A 206 -0.24 9.84 5.39
N PHE A 207 -1.33 10.05 6.13
CA PHE A 207 -1.48 11.11 7.13
C PHE A 207 -2.31 10.61 8.31
N ASP A 208 -2.15 11.26 9.46
CA ASP A 208 -2.88 10.90 10.68
C ASP A 208 -4.39 11.17 10.52
N VAL A 209 -5.14 10.09 10.47
CA VAL A 209 -6.60 10.03 10.27
C VAL A 209 -7.35 9.83 11.60
N THR A 210 -6.66 9.68 12.73
CA THR A 210 -7.27 9.35 14.03
C THR A 210 -8.33 10.34 14.50
N SER A 211 -8.18 11.62 14.17
CA SER A 211 -9.17 12.66 14.51
C SER A 211 -10.36 12.74 13.55
N LEU A 212 -10.27 12.08 12.39
CA LEU A 212 -11.28 12.11 11.33
C LEU A 212 -12.22 10.89 11.37
N VAL A 213 -11.78 9.79 11.97
CA VAL A 213 -12.59 8.58 12.13
C VAL A 213 -13.58 8.73 13.29
N ALA A 214 -14.72 8.04 13.17
CA ALA A 214 -15.69 7.97 14.26
C ALA A 214 -15.11 7.19 15.45
N GLU A 215 -15.57 7.53 16.66
CA GLU A 215 -15.20 6.82 17.88
C GLU A 215 -15.49 5.31 17.75
N GLY A 216 -14.53 4.49 18.15
CA GLY A 216 -14.63 3.02 18.10
C GLY A 216 -14.23 2.39 16.77
N VAL A 217 -13.97 3.17 15.71
CA VAL A 217 -13.37 2.64 14.47
C VAL A 217 -11.88 2.37 14.71
N PRO A 218 -11.37 1.15 14.50
CA PRO A 218 -9.96 0.84 14.70
C PRO A 218 -9.09 1.61 13.70
N VAL A 219 -8.05 2.27 14.24
CA VAL A 219 -7.00 2.93 13.45
C VAL A 219 -5.66 2.47 13.98
N GLU A 220 -4.74 2.15 13.07
CA GLU A 220 -3.38 1.74 13.42
C GLU A 220 -2.36 2.41 12.51
N HIS A 221 -1.25 2.89 13.09
CA HIS A 221 -0.11 3.40 12.33
C HIS A 221 0.83 2.25 11.98
N ILE A 222 1.17 2.10 10.70
CA ILE A 222 1.90 0.98 10.11
C ILE A 222 2.96 1.53 9.16
N GLY A 223 4.23 1.46 9.54
CA GLY A 223 5.30 2.11 8.77
C GLY A 223 5.01 3.60 8.63
N ASP A 224 4.85 4.06 7.38
CA ASP A 224 4.54 5.46 7.03
C ASP A 224 3.05 5.72 6.75
N VAL A 225 2.16 4.75 6.99
CA VAL A 225 0.72 4.86 6.70
C VAL A 225 -0.14 4.61 7.92
N TRP A 226 -1.36 5.14 7.91
CA TRP A 226 -2.41 4.92 8.88
C TRP A 226 -3.50 4.05 8.27
N ALA A 227 -3.77 2.88 8.82
CA ALA A 227 -4.81 1.98 8.35
C ALA A 227 -6.07 2.12 9.21
N VAL A 228 -7.22 2.19 8.55
CA VAL A 228 -8.55 2.24 9.19
C VAL A 228 -9.30 0.96 8.85
N GLY A 229 -10.11 0.46 9.78
CA GLY A 229 -11.03 -0.66 9.52
C GLY A 229 -10.29 -1.99 9.40
N ALA A 230 -9.93 -2.58 10.55
CA ALA A 230 -9.31 -3.89 10.58
C ALA A 230 -10.36 -5.01 10.38
N SER A 231 -10.16 -5.85 9.36
CA SER A 231 -10.88 -7.13 9.25
C SER A 231 -10.21 -8.17 10.14
N VAL A 232 -10.88 -8.58 11.22
CA VAL A 232 -10.39 -9.67 12.07
C VAL A 232 -10.82 -11.00 11.45
N VAL A 233 -9.86 -11.86 11.13
CA VAL A 233 -10.10 -13.18 10.55
C VAL A 233 -9.66 -14.26 11.53
N THR A 234 -10.49 -15.27 11.71
CA THR A 234 -10.28 -16.38 12.67
C THR A 234 -10.10 -17.72 11.98
N ASN A 235 -10.35 -17.78 10.67
CA ASN A 235 -10.20 -18.99 9.88
C ASN A 235 -9.76 -18.69 8.45
N ILE A 236 -9.38 -19.76 7.73
CA ILE A 236 -8.81 -19.66 6.40
C ILE A 236 -9.79 -19.13 5.34
N ASP A 237 -11.09 -19.38 5.50
CA ASP A 237 -12.10 -18.97 4.54
C ASP A 237 -12.42 -17.48 4.67
N GLU A 238 -12.44 -16.96 5.91
CA GLU A 238 -12.49 -15.51 6.19
C GLU A 238 -11.26 -14.80 5.61
N LEU A 239 -10.06 -15.33 5.83
CA LEU A 239 -8.84 -14.77 5.26
C LEU A 239 -8.91 -14.72 3.73
N LYS A 240 -9.27 -15.84 3.07
CA LYS A 240 -9.42 -15.89 1.59
C LYS A 240 -10.48 -14.91 1.07
N THR A 241 -11.57 -14.73 1.82
CA THR A 241 -12.64 -13.80 1.45
C THR A 241 -12.14 -12.35 1.55
N ALA A 242 -11.43 -12.00 2.62
CA ALA A 242 -10.91 -10.66 2.84
C ALA A 242 -9.91 -10.22 1.76
N VAL A 243 -9.09 -11.14 1.26
CA VAL A 243 -7.99 -10.85 0.31
C VAL A 243 -8.32 -11.14 -1.16
N GLY A 244 -9.48 -11.75 -1.43
CA GLY A 244 -9.89 -12.19 -2.77
C GLY A 244 -10.38 -11.05 -3.68
N GLU A 245 -10.80 -11.39 -4.90
CA GLU A 245 -11.26 -10.42 -5.93
C GLU A 245 -12.41 -9.51 -5.46
N GLY A 246 -13.34 -10.03 -4.65
CA GLY A 246 -14.43 -9.27 -4.04
C GLY A 246 -14.20 -8.89 -2.57
N GLY A 247 -12.98 -9.10 -2.06
CA GLY A 247 -12.59 -8.77 -0.69
C GLY A 247 -12.32 -7.29 -0.49
N THR A 248 -12.27 -6.87 0.77
CA THR A 248 -12.01 -5.48 1.17
C THR A 248 -10.53 -5.09 1.05
N GLY A 249 -9.61 -6.06 1.09
CA GLY A 249 -8.18 -5.78 1.29
C GLY A 249 -7.95 -5.01 2.60
N GLY A 250 -6.99 -4.07 2.60
CA GLY A 250 -6.71 -3.20 3.74
C GLY A 250 -6.05 -3.93 4.91
N LEU A 251 -6.29 -3.48 6.15
CA LEU A 251 -5.72 -4.12 7.34
C LEU A 251 -6.50 -5.38 7.72
N ILE A 252 -5.80 -6.51 7.75
CA ILE A 252 -6.34 -7.82 8.09
C ILE A 252 -5.58 -8.32 9.32
N LYS A 253 -6.29 -8.54 10.42
CA LYS A 253 -5.71 -9.06 11.66
C LYS A 253 -6.10 -10.50 11.87
N LEU A 254 -5.15 -11.34 12.23
CA LEU A 254 -5.49 -12.65 12.78
C LEU A 254 -6.11 -12.48 14.16
N GLY A 255 -7.28 -13.06 14.37
CA GLY A 255 -7.92 -13.15 15.69
C GLY A 255 -7.57 -14.43 16.44
N GLU A 256 -7.10 -15.45 15.73
CA GLU A 256 -6.70 -16.76 16.25
C GLU A 256 -5.60 -17.36 15.37
N ASP A 257 -4.95 -18.43 15.85
CA ASP A 257 -4.03 -19.23 15.04
C ASP A 257 -4.81 -19.93 13.91
N ILE A 258 -4.38 -19.73 12.66
CA ILE A 258 -4.98 -20.36 11.48
C ILE A 258 -4.02 -21.43 10.94
N ILE A 259 -4.40 -22.70 11.10
CA ILE A 259 -3.60 -23.83 10.61
C ILE A 259 -4.28 -24.46 9.39
N SER A 260 -3.71 -24.22 8.20
CA SER A 260 -4.21 -24.75 6.94
C SER A 260 -3.06 -25.07 5.97
N SER A 261 -2.19 -26.03 6.34
CA SER A 261 -0.97 -26.41 5.61
C SER A 261 -1.18 -26.84 4.14
N ASN A 262 -2.41 -27.14 3.74
CA ASN A 262 -2.75 -27.48 2.34
C ASN A 262 -3.43 -26.32 1.58
N SER A 263 -3.76 -25.23 2.26
CA SER A 263 -4.42 -24.07 1.66
C SER A 263 -3.42 -23.11 1.04
N LYS A 264 -3.85 -22.54 -0.07
CA LYS A 264 -3.19 -21.44 -0.77
C LYS A 264 -4.00 -20.19 -0.53
N VAL A 265 -3.34 -19.05 -0.34
CA VAL A 265 -4.00 -17.75 -0.18
C VAL A 265 -3.43 -16.80 -1.22
N ASP A 266 -4.31 -16.28 -2.08
CA ASP A 266 -3.95 -15.32 -3.11
C ASP A 266 -4.42 -13.93 -2.67
N PHE A 267 -3.49 -13.05 -2.36
CA PHE A 267 -3.75 -11.64 -2.08
C PHE A 267 -3.95 -10.91 -3.41
N LYS A 268 -5.22 -10.72 -3.79
CA LYS A 268 -5.63 -10.05 -5.02
C LYS A 268 -6.00 -8.58 -4.81
N LYS A 269 -5.95 -8.12 -3.55
CA LYS A 269 -6.18 -6.74 -3.13
C LYS A 269 -5.00 -6.27 -2.29
N ALA A 270 -4.66 -4.98 -2.42
CA ALA A 270 -3.65 -4.36 -1.57
C ALA A 270 -4.04 -4.56 -0.10
N SER A 271 -3.16 -5.19 0.68
CA SER A 271 -3.49 -5.62 2.04
C SER A 271 -2.30 -5.49 2.99
N THR A 272 -2.58 -5.24 4.25
CA THR A 272 -1.65 -5.48 5.36
C THR A 272 -2.13 -6.68 6.16
N LEU A 273 -1.38 -7.77 6.13
CA LEU A 273 -1.57 -8.91 7.01
C LEU A 273 -0.82 -8.67 8.33
N ASP A 274 -1.57 -8.44 9.39
CA ASP A 274 -1.09 -8.41 10.76
C ASP A 274 -1.30 -9.78 11.41
N LEU A 275 -0.20 -10.47 11.68
CA LEU A 275 -0.21 -11.73 12.41
C LEU A 275 -0.73 -11.55 13.83
N ASN A 276 -0.64 -10.34 14.40
CA ASN A 276 -1.28 -9.98 15.67
C ASN A 276 -1.00 -10.98 16.81
N GLY A 277 0.23 -11.50 16.88
CA GLY A 277 0.67 -12.50 17.87
C GLY A 277 0.23 -13.94 17.59
N HIS A 278 -0.39 -14.20 16.44
CA HIS A 278 -0.92 -15.51 16.05
C HIS A 278 -0.11 -16.19 14.96
N ASN A 279 -0.27 -17.51 14.87
CA ASN A 279 0.38 -18.34 13.87
C ASN A 279 -0.52 -18.56 12.64
N LEU A 280 0.02 -18.33 11.45
CA LEU A 280 -0.59 -18.65 10.17
C LEU A 280 0.21 -19.76 9.49
N THR A 281 -0.37 -20.94 9.34
CA THR A 281 0.25 -22.06 8.61
C THR A 281 -0.44 -22.27 7.27
N LEU A 282 0.29 -22.16 6.17
CA LEU A 282 -0.23 -22.27 4.80
C LEU A 282 0.63 -23.20 3.94
N LYS A 283 0.10 -23.61 2.79
CA LYS A 283 0.91 -24.28 1.75
C LYS A 283 1.83 -23.29 1.02
N TYR A 284 1.28 -22.14 0.66
CA TYR A 284 2.00 -20.97 0.15
C TYR A 284 1.05 -19.77 0.08
N LEU A 285 1.64 -18.59 -0.02
CA LEU A 285 0.97 -17.31 -0.22
C LEU A 285 1.38 -16.73 -1.57
N THR A 286 0.42 -16.14 -2.28
CA THR A 286 0.67 -15.40 -3.52
C THR A 286 0.29 -13.93 -3.34
N ALA A 287 1.22 -13.01 -3.59
CA ALA A 287 0.94 -11.59 -3.75
C ALA A 287 0.68 -11.28 -5.23
N ARG A 288 -0.56 -10.88 -5.54
CA ARG A 288 -1.01 -10.39 -6.86
C ARG A 288 -1.44 -8.91 -6.80
N ALA A 289 -1.29 -8.32 -5.63
CA ALA A 289 -1.38 -6.92 -5.30
C ALA A 289 -0.43 -6.67 -4.12
N ASP A 290 -0.21 -5.41 -3.75
CA ASP A 290 0.71 -5.05 -2.68
C ASP A 290 0.35 -5.71 -1.34
N LEU A 291 1.34 -6.33 -0.71
CA LEU A 291 1.16 -7.03 0.57
C LEU A 291 2.19 -6.55 1.58
N VAL A 292 1.72 -6.03 2.70
CA VAL A 292 2.53 -5.78 3.89
C VAL A 292 2.30 -6.90 4.90
N ILE A 293 3.36 -7.51 5.42
CA ILE A 293 3.30 -8.50 6.51
C ILE A 293 3.92 -7.89 7.76
N LYS A 294 3.20 -7.96 8.86
CA LYS A 294 3.67 -7.52 10.18
C LYS A 294 3.14 -8.41 11.28
N ASP A 295 3.63 -8.17 12.48
CA ASP A 295 3.13 -8.71 13.72
C ASP A 295 3.15 -7.60 14.78
N SER A 296 1.98 -7.03 15.05
CA SER A 296 1.83 -5.87 15.95
C SER A 296 1.92 -6.22 17.44
N VAL A 297 1.62 -7.47 17.81
CA VAL A 297 1.63 -7.94 19.21
C VAL A 297 2.92 -8.67 19.56
N GLY A 298 3.56 -9.30 18.57
CA GLY A 298 4.77 -10.09 18.76
C GLY A 298 4.49 -11.58 18.92
N ASN A 299 5.47 -12.41 18.52
CA ASN A 299 5.43 -13.88 18.49
C ASN A 299 4.53 -14.52 17.41
N GLY A 300 3.87 -13.71 16.59
CA GLY A 300 3.15 -14.19 15.42
C GLY A 300 4.11 -14.76 14.38
N LYS A 301 3.67 -15.85 13.73
CA LYS A 301 4.51 -16.61 12.80
C LYS A 301 3.75 -17.03 11.55
N LEU A 302 4.31 -16.75 10.37
CA LEU A 302 3.91 -17.36 9.12
C LEU A 302 4.76 -18.62 8.89
N THR A 303 4.14 -19.80 8.91
CA THR A 303 4.81 -21.08 8.70
C THR A 303 4.35 -21.73 7.39
N ILE A 304 5.32 -22.16 6.57
CA ILE A 304 5.06 -22.90 5.34
C ILE A 304 5.80 -24.24 5.42
N PRO A 305 5.10 -25.34 5.76
CA PRO A 305 5.74 -26.57 6.20
C PRO A 305 6.21 -27.49 5.06
N ASP A 306 5.62 -27.40 3.87
CA ASP A 306 5.87 -28.33 2.77
C ASP A 306 6.35 -27.62 1.50
N GLY A 307 7.44 -28.13 0.91
CA GLY A 307 7.77 -28.15 -0.52
C GLY A 307 7.41 -26.94 -1.40
N GLY A 308 8.38 -26.07 -1.72
CA GLY A 308 8.24 -25.03 -2.77
C GLY A 308 8.38 -23.57 -2.29
N TYR A 309 7.95 -22.61 -3.12
CA TYR A 309 8.01 -21.18 -2.80
C TYR A 309 6.94 -20.82 -1.78
N ALA A 310 7.34 -20.15 -0.69
CA ALA A 310 6.44 -19.83 0.39
C ALA A 310 5.67 -18.53 0.14
N ILE A 311 6.38 -17.47 -0.26
CA ILE A 311 5.77 -16.21 -0.72
C ILE A 311 6.12 -16.02 -2.18
N ILE A 312 5.09 -15.92 -3.01
CA ILE A 312 5.21 -15.75 -4.46
C ILE A 312 4.75 -14.34 -4.84
N VAL A 313 5.62 -13.55 -5.45
CA VAL A 313 5.30 -12.20 -5.93
C VAL A 313 5.10 -12.23 -7.45
N TYR A 314 3.92 -11.81 -7.92
CA TYR A 314 3.55 -11.79 -9.35
C TYR A 314 3.35 -10.37 -9.87
N GLY A 315 3.55 -10.19 -11.18
CA GLY A 315 3.28 -8.94 -11.87
C GLY A 315 4.18 -7.81 -11.38
N ASP A 316 3.56 -6.65 -11.17
CA ASP A 316 4.12 -5.42 -10.60
C ASP A 316 3.83 -5.28 -9.09
N SER A 317 3.41 -6.36 -8.43
CA SER A 317 3.08 -6.35 -7.00
C SER A 317 4.32 -6.23 -6.11
N SER A 318 4.14 -5.65 -4.93
CA SER A 318 5.16 -5.59 -3.89
C SER A 318 4.84 -6.47 -2.67
N VAL A 319 5.87 -6.99 -2.01
CA VAL A 319 5.78 -7.58 -0.66
C VAL A 319 6.71 -6.83 0.28
N THR A 320 6.16 -6.28 1.36
CA THR A 320 6.94 -5.64 2.43
C THR A 320 6.82 -6.44 3.73
N ILE A 321 7.95 -6.78 4.34
CA ILE A 321 8.01 -7.45 5.65
C ILE A 321 8.50 -6.45 6.69
N GLU A 322 7.60 -6.03 7.57
CA GLU A 322 7.87 -5.07 8.65
C GLU A 322 8.32 -5.77 9.93
N SER A 323 7.61 -6.84 10.32
CA SER A 323 7.90 -7.60 11.55
C SER A 323 7.28 -9.00 11.52
N GLY A 324 7.43 -9.74 12.63
CA GLY A 324 6.97 -11.11 12.76
C GLY A 324 8.02 -12.15 12.37
N ALA A 325 7.68 -13.41 12.56
CA ALA A 325 8.52 -14.53 12.15
C ALA A 325 7.95 -15.19 10.89
N ILE A 326 8.81 -15.51 9.93
CA ILE A 326 8.46 -16.26 8.73
C ILE A 326 9.37 -17.47 8.66
N GLU A 327 8.79 -18.66 8.56
CA GLU A 327 9.53 -19.92 8.55
C GLU A 327 9.14 -20.79 7.36
N PHE A 328 10.17 -21.27 6.67
CA PHE A 328 10.10 -22.16 5.53
C PHE A 328 10.91 -23.42 5.85
N ALA A 329 10.21 -24.56 5.92
CA ALA A 329 10.83 -25.81 6.37
C ALA A 329 11.54 -26.59 5.25
N ASP A 330 11.36 -26.23 3.98
CA ASP A 330 11.95 -26.93 2.84
C ASP A 330 13.40 -26.46 2.57
N ILE A 331 14.30 -27.43 2.36
CA ILE A 331 15.72 -27.22 2.05
C ILE A 331 15.98 -27.07 0.54
N TYR A 332 15.02 -27.46 -0.30
CA TYR A 332 15.18 -27.50 -1.76
C TYR A 332 14.57 -26.31 -2.49
N SER A 333 13.92 -25.39 -1.76
CA SER A 333 13.22 -24.25 -2.33
C SER A 333 13.74 -22.92 -1.79
N SER A 334 13.28 -21.86 -2.43
CA SER A 334 13.47 -20.49 -1.99
C SER A 334 12.24 -20.04 -1.21
N GLY A 335 12.43 -19.41 -0.05
CA GLY A 335 11.33 -18.90 0.78
C GLY A 335 10.46 -17.89 0.03
N ILE A 336 11.07 -16.77 -0.38
CA ILE A 336 10.42 -15.71 -1.15
C ILE A 336 10.89 -15.79 -2.59
N ARG A 337 9.96 -15.81 -3.56
CA ARG A 337 10.27 -15.79 -4.98
C ARG A 337 9.51 -14.70 -5.71
N ILE A 338 10.25 -13.89 -6.45
CA ILE A 338 9.72 -12.96 -7.44
C ILE A 338 9.63 -13.68 -8.78
N TYR A 339 8.44 -13.70 -9.42
CA TYR A 339 8.19 -14.41 -10.67
C TYR A 339 8.27 -13.54 -11.93
N THR A 340 8.36 -12.23 -11.78
CA THR A 340 8.24 -11.23 -12.85
C THR A 340 9.26 -10.11 -12.63
N ASN A 341 9.72 -9.48 -13.72
CA ASN A 341 10.74 -8.41 -13.66
C ASN A 341 10.28 -7.16 -12.89
N ASP A 342 8.98 -6.95 -12.73
CA ASP A 342 8.41 -5.74 -12.16
C ASP A 342 7.99 -5.91 -10.69
N GLY A 343 8.11 -7.14 -10.14
CA GLY A 343 7.78 -7.41 -8.75
C GLY A 343 8.86 -6.92 -7.79
N SER A 344 8.47 -6.61 -6.55
CA SER A 344 9.43 -6.16 -5.53
C SER A 344 9.23 -6.80 -4.17
N VAL A 345 10.33 -6.94 -3.43
CA VAL A 345 10.35 -7.40 -2.04
C VAL A 345 11.16 -6.41 -1.19
N THR A 346 10.56 -5.91 -0.12
CA THR A 346 11.21 -5.05 0.87
C THR A 346 11.20 -5.72 2.24
N ILE A 347 12.34 -5.79 2.91
CA ILE A 347 12.46 -6.32 4.27
C ILE A 347 12.98 -5.23 5.18
N ASN A 348 12.10 -4.71 6.03
CA ASN A 348 12.41 -3.69 7.02
C ASN A 348 12.71 -4.31 8.39
N GLY A 349 12.15 -5.49 8.69
CA GLY A 349 12.35 -6.16 9.98
C GLY A 349 11.87 -7.60 10.01
N GLY A 350 11.67 -8.12 11.22
CA GLY A 350 11.23 -9.50 11.46
C GLY A 350 12.35 -10.54 11.41
N THR A 351 11.96 -11.81 11.49
CA THR A 351 12.85 -12.96 11.35
C THR A 351 12.40 -13.81 10.18
N ILE A 352 13.31 -14.12 9.26
CA ILE A 352 13.05 -15.01 8.12
C ILE A 352 13.97 -16.21 8.27
N THR A 353 13.36 -17.38 8.42
CA THR A 353 14.08 -18.64 8.58
C THR A 353 13.74 -19.60 7.46
N SER A 354 14.72 -19.87 6.59
CA SER A 354 14.66 -20.89 5.56
C SER A 354 15.63 -22.01 5.87
N ALA A 355 15.19 -23.25 5.68
CA ALA A 355 16.09 -24.40 5.67
C ALA A 355 16.94 -24.45 4.38
N GLY A 356 16.45 -23.84 3.30
CA GLY A 356 17.15 -23.66 2.02
C GLY A 356 17.56 -22.21 1.78
N ASN A 357 17.19 -21.66 0.62
CA ASN A 357 17.40 -20.25 0.31
C ASN A 357 16.26 -19.41 0.89
N SER A 358 16.56 -18.26 1.50
CA SER A 358 15.55 -17.35 2.03
C SER A 358 14.83 -16.60 0.91
N ILE A 359 15.59 -16.14 -0.07
CA ILE A 359 15.09 -15.32 -1.18
C ILE A 359 15.69 -15.85 -2.49
N SER A 360 14.84 -16.02 -3.49
CA SER A 360 15.25 -16.31 -4.86
C SER A 360 15.48 -15.00 -5.60
N ARG A 361 16.71 -14.75 -6.01
CA ARG A 361 17.10 -13.66 -6.88
C ARG A 361 17.06 -14.16 -8.32
N GLY A 362 16.43 -13.41 -9.20
CA GLY A 362 16.23 -13.85 -10.59
C GLY A 362 15.33 -12.94 -11.38
N TYR A 363 14.39 -12.26 -10.71
CA TYR A 363 13.54 -11.23 -11.30
C TYR A 363 13.24 -10.14 -10.28
N GLY A 364 13.12 -8.89 -10.71
CA GLY A 364 12.61 -7.79 -9.89
C GLY A 364 13.60 -7.15 -8.92
N THR A 365 13.06 -6.51 -7.89
CA THR A 365 13.82 -5.70 -6.93
C THR A 365 13.72 -6.29 -5.53
N VAL A 366 14.87 -6.49 -4.88
CA VAL A 366 14.97 -6.87 -3.47
C VAL A 366 15.68 -5.77 -2.69
N THR A 367 15.02 -5.24 -1.66
CA THR A 367 15.58 -4.24 -0.75
C THR A 367 15.55 -4.78 0.68
N ILE A 368 16.70 -4.79 1.36
CA ILE A 368 16.83 -5.26 2.74
C ILE A 368 17.41 -4.13 3.59
N ASN A 369 16.54 -3.53 4.40
CA ASN A 369 16.86 -2.45 5.33
C ASN A 369 17.08 -2.97 6.77
N GLY A 370 16.60 -4.18 7.08
CA GLY A 370 16.68 -4.76 8.41
C GLY A 370 16.26 -6.22 8.49
N GLY A 371 16.02 -6.70 9.72
CA GLY A 371 15.58 -8.07 10.00
C GLY A 371 16.72 -9.08 10.23
N SER A 372 16.34 -10.29 10.68
CA SER A 372 17.25 -11.42 10.87
C SER A 372 16.93 -12.50 9.83
N ILE A 373 17.90 -12.85 8.99
CA ILE A 373 17.70 -13.72 7.82
C ILE A 373 18.62 -14.93 7.91
N THR A 374 18.02 -16.11 7.93
CA THR A 374 18.74 -17.39 7.90
C THR A 374 18.33 -18.22 6.70
N GLY A 375 19.32 -18.74 5.96
CA GLY A 375 19.14 -19.35 4.64
C GLY A 375 19.64 -18.40 3.53
N GLY A 376 20.36 -18.94 2.56
CA GLY A 376 21.11 -18.16 1.55
C GLY A 376 20.25 -17.43 0.53
N PHE A 377 20.90 -16.84 -0.48
CA PHE A 377 20.22 -16.36 -1.68
C PHE A 377 20.34 -17.41 -2.79
N ASP A 378 19.25 -17.67 -3.51
CA ASP A 378 19.27 -18.48 -4.72
C ASP A 378 19.43 -17.61 -5.97
N GLY A 379 20.06 -18.16 -7.01
CA GLY A 379 20.10 -17.59 -8.36
C GLY A 379 21.30 -16.70 -8.68
N ASP A 380 21.77 -16.78 -9.93
CA ASP A 380 22.64 -15.78 -10.54
C ASP A 380 21.82 -14.53 -10.87
N ALA A 381 22.40 -13.35 -10.72
CA ALA A 381 21.74 -12.10 -11.11
C ALA A 381 21.37 -12.14 -12.61
N GLU A 382 20.07 -12.15 -12.93
CA GLU A 382 19.62 -11.93 -14.30
C GLU A 382 19.67 -10.43 -14.65
N THR A 383 19.55 -10.10 -15.94
CA THR A 383 19.78 -8.74 -16.48
C THR A 383 18.94 -7.61 -15.86
N ASN A 384 17.91 -7.92 -15.07
CA ASN A 384 17.01 -6.96 -14.43
C ASN A 384 16.84 -7.18 -12.91
N ASP A 385 17.65 -8.04 -12.29
CA ASP A 385 17.64 -8.19 -10.83
C ASP A 385 18.34 -6.99 -10.17
N THR A 386 17.69 -6.35 -9.20
CA THR A 386 18.33 -5.35 -8.34
C THR A 386 18.30 -5.79 -6.89
N LEU A 387 19.43 -5.70 -6.22
CA LEU A 387 19.57 -5.98 -4.80
C LEU A 387 20.17 -4.77 -4.10
N SER A 388 19.51 -4.29 -3.05
CA SER A 388 20.06 -3.31 -2.11
C SER A 388 20.02 -3.89 -0.70
N ILE A 389 21.19 -3.93 -0.04
CA ILE A 389 21.33 -4.33 1.36
C ILE A 389 21.96 -3.17 2.11
N THR A 390 21.20 -2.58 3.02
CA THR A 390 21.56 -1.42 3.84
C THR A 390 21.46 -1.72 5.34
N GLY A 391 20.96 -2.90 5.72
CA GLY A 391 20.90 -3.33 7.11
C GLY A 391 20.56 -4.80 7.28
N GLY A 392 20.37 -5.22 8.54
CA GLY A 392 19.96 -6.56 8.91
C GLY A 392 21.09 -7.45 9.45
N THR A 393 20.73 -8.70 9.77
CA THR A 393 21.62 -9.72 10.34
C THR A 393 21.46 -11.03 9.57
N PHE A 394 22.56 -11.61 9.10
CA PHE A 394 22.55 -12.74 8.16
C PHE A 394 23.35 -13.93 8.68
N SER A 395 22.86 -15.15 8.46
CA SER A 395 23.62 -16.39 8.77
C SER A 395 24.76 -16.72 7.80
N PHE A 396 24.98 -15.89 6.78
CA PHE A 396 25.98 -16.08 5.73
C PHE A 396 26.65 -14.75 5.37
N ASP A 397 27.81 -14.82 4.75
CA ASP A 397 28.59 -13.63 4.38
C ASP A 397 27.89 -12.87 3.23
N VAL A 398 27.53 -11.62 3.51
CA VAL A 398 26.87 -10.70 2.57
C VAL A 398 27.78 -9.56 2.11
N THR A 399 29.06 -9.56 2.49
CA THR A 399 29.97 -8.41 2.30
C THR A 399 30.07 -7.96 0.84
N SER A 400 30.05 -8.90 -0.11
CA SER A 400 30.12 -8.58 -1.56
C SER A 400 28.78 -8.16 -2.18
N LEU A 401 27.70 -8.16 -1.39
CA LEU A 401 26.33 -7.90 -1.84
C LEU A 401 25.78 -6.57 -1.31
N LEU A 402 26.57 -5.85 -0.51
CA LEU A 402 26.14 -4.62 0.13
C LEU A 402 26.03 -3.47 -0.85
N THR A 403 25.11 -2.56 -0.54
CA THR A 403 25.07 -1.25 -1.18
C THR A 403 26.28 -0.41 -0.74
N ASP A 404 26.80 0.43 -1.64
CA ASP A 404 27.90 1.35 -1.35
C ASP A 404 27.63 2.17 -0.07
N GLY A 405 28.66 2.32 0.76
CA GLY A 405 28.55 3.03 2.04
C GLY A 405 28.03 2.17 3.19
N TYR A 406 27.93 0.86 3.03
CA TYR A 406 27.62 -0.10 4.09
C TYR A 406 28.74 -1.13 4.28
N THR A 407 28.80 -1.74 5.47
CA THR A 407 29.76 -2.80 5.83
C THR A 407 29.07 -3.92 6.58
N ALA A 408 29.54 -5.15 6.40
CA ALA A 408 29.12 -6.30 7.18
C ALA A 408 30.24 -6.70 8.13
N THR A 409 29.94 -6.83 9.42
CA THR A 409 30.87 -7.31 10.43
C THR A 409 30.37 -8.65 10.97
N LYS A 410 31.27 -9.62 11.12
CA LYS A 410 30.92 -10.91 11.71
C LYS A 410 30.78 -10.78 13.23
N ASP A 411 29.61 -11.10 13.76
CA ASP A 411 29.30 -11.18 15.19
C ASP A 411 28.73 -12.57 15.52
N GLY A 412 29.55 -13.40 16.17
CA GLY A 412 29.23 -14.81 16.42
C GLY A 412 29.02 -15.61 15.11
N ASP A 413 27.85 -16.23 15.00
CA ASP A 413 27.42 -17.01 13.83
C ASP A 413 26.76 -16.16 12.74
N PHE A 414 26.66 -14.85 12.95
CA PHE A 414 25.95 -13.93 12.05
C PHE A 414 26.85 -12.83 11.49
N TRP A 415 26.40 -12.22 10.40
CA TRP A 415 26.95 -11.03 9.77
C TRP A 415 25.97 -9.88 9.96
N VAL A 416 26.40 -8.81 10.62
CA VAL A 416 25.59 -7.63 10.92
C VAL A 416 25.96 -6.53 9.95
N VAL A 417 24.96 -5.98 9.25
CA VAL A 417 25.14 -4.90 8.28
C VAL A 417 24.83 -3.56 8.92
N GLU A 418 25.78 -2.63 8.80
CA GLU A 418 25.67 -1.27 9.33
C GLU A 418 26.18 -0.25 8.30
N GLN A 419 25.70 0.98 8.41
CA GLN A 419 26.20 2.09 7.61
C GLN A 419 27.67 2.37 7.96
N GLN A 420 28.52 2.57 6.95
CA GLN A 420 29.88 3.02 7.15
C GLN A 420 29.86 4.43 7.76
N THR A 421 30.20 4.55 9.04
CA THR A 421 30.55 5.82 9.64
C THR A 421 31.94 6.24 9.15
N LYS A 422 31.97 6.88 7.97
CA LYS A 422 33.19 7.54 7.48
C LYS A 422 33.43 8.81 8.28
N THR A 423 34.22 8.70 9.34
CA THR A 423 34.69 9.87 10.08
C THR A 423 35.80 10.52 9.26
N SER A 424 35.50 11.56 8.49
CA SER A 424 36.52 12.43 7.90
C SER A 424 36.95 13.43 8.95
N ILE A 425 38.20 13.35 9.38
CA ILE A 425 38.79 14.34 10.28
C ILE A 425 39.62 15.30 9.42
N GLU A 426 39.03 16.43 9.02
CA GLU A 426 39.78 17.51 8.37
C GLU A 426 40.30 18.49 9.43
N ASN A 427 41.60 18.78 9.40
CA ASN A 427 42.28 19.75 10.28
C ASN A 427 42.17 19.48 11.80
N ALA A 428 42.19 18.22 12.25
CA ALA A 428 42.33 17.97 13.69
C ALA A 428 43.77 18.19 14.16
N THR A 429 43.95 19.22 14.98
CA THR A 429 45.16 19.37 15.80
C THR A 429 45.03 18.49 17.04
N VAL A 430 45.64 17.30 17.02
CA VAL A 430 45.80 16.48 18.22
C VAL A 430 46.81 17.18 19.13
N THR A 431 46.35 17.84 20.19
CA THR A 431 47.21 18.55 21.13
C THR A 431 47.45 17.67 22.36
N MET A 432 48.67 17.15 22.50
CA MET A 432 49.08 16.42 23.70
C MET A 432 49.20 17.40 24.88
N ALA A 433 48.55 17.11 26.01
CA ALA A 433 48.62 17.96 27.19
C ALA A 433 50.06 18.01 27.75
N THR A 434 50.46 19.14 28.31
CA THR A 434 51.85 19.50 28.66
C THR A 434 52.51 18.61 29.74
N ASN A 435 51.77 17.65 30.31
CA ASN A 435 52.26 16.68 31.31
C ASN A 435 52.19 15.22 30.78
N SER A 436 52.34 15.03 29.47
CA SER A 436 52.22 13.74 28.78
C SER A 436 53.48 12.86 28.88
N ALA A 437 54.10 12.75 30.06
CA ALA A 437 55.22 11.81 30.24
C ALA A 437 54.80 10.34 30.13
N ASP A 438 53.48 10.05 30.17
CA ASP A 438 52.93 8.70 30.23
C ASP A 438 52.11 8.28 28.99
N VAL A 439 52.00 9.12 27.94
CA VAL A 439 51.31 8.73 26.69
C VAL A 439 52.34 8.25 25.66
N ALA A 440 52.46 6.93 25.50
CA ALA A 440 53.49 6.30 24.67
C ALA A 440 53.18 6.26 23.17
N SER A 441 51.91 6.38 22.76
CA SER A 441 51.51 6.44 21.35
C SER A 441 50.06 6.96 21.19
N VAL A 442 49.74 7.43 19.98
CA VAL A 442 48.39 7.74 19.52
C VAL A 442 48.14 6.96 18.23
N VAL A 443 47.00 6.27 18.13
CA VAL A 443 46.66 5.43 16.97
C VAL A 443 45.61 6.15 16.12
N VAL A 444 45.85 6.27 14.81
CA VAL A 444 44.92 6.83 13.82
C VAL A 444 44.72 5.80 12.72
N GLY A 445 43.53 5.21 12.64
CA GLY A 445 43.29 4.03 11.79
C GLY A 445 44.12 2.83 12.24
N GLU A 446 44.85 2.19 11.33
CA GLU A 446 45.78 1.09 11.64
C GLU A 446 47.20 1.57 11.99
N THR A 447 47.47 2.87 11.89
CA THR A 447 48.82 3.43 12.05
C THR A 447 49.05 3.92 13.47
N THR A 448 50.08 3.39 14.12
CA THR A 448 50.56 3.88 15.42
C THR A 448 51.55 5.01 15.21
N LEU A 449 51.23 6.21 15.70
CA LEU A 449 52.12 7.36 15.65
C LEU A 449 53.10 7.32 16.83
N THR A 450 54.39 7.44 16.52
CA THR A 450 55.49 7.38 17.49
C THR A 450 56.27 8.69 17.52
N GLU A 451 56.78 9.05 18.69
CA GLU A 451 57.55 10.27 18.91
C GLU A 451 58.81 10.33 18.04
N GLY A 452 59.12 11.50 17.49
CA GLY A 452 60.33 11.75 16.69
C GLY A 452 60.27 11.27 15.23
N THR A 453 59.10 10.87 14.75
CA THR A 453 58.86 10.56 13.32
C THR A 453 57.96 11.63 12.71
N ASP A 454 58.44 12.28 11.65
CA ASP A 454 57.60 13.18 10.85
C ASP A 454 56.68 12.32 9.96
N TYR A 455 55.38 12.53 10.07
CA TYR A 455 54.39 11.86 9.23
C TYR A 455 53.83 12.87 8.23
N SER A 456 53.92 12.55 6.94
CA SER A 456 53.26 13.31 5.88
C SER A 456 51.84 12.78 5.69
N VAL A 457 50.88 13.70 5.63
CA VAL A 457 49.50 13.38 5.24
C VAL A 457 49.38 13.68 3.75
N ALA A 458 49.20 12.64 2.93
CA ALA A 458 48.91 12.80 1.51
C ALA A 458 47.41 12.99 1.29
N TYR A 459 47.03 14.01 0.52
CA TYR A 459 45.66 14.26 0.12
C TYR A 459 45.34 13.49 -1.17
N LYS A 460 44.28 12.69 -1.15
CA LYS A 460 43.74 12.05 -2.36
C LYS A 460 42.37 12.64 -2.70
N GLN A 461 42.19 13.05 -3.94
CA GLN A 461 40.88 13.36 -4.51
C GLN A 461 40.56 12.33 -5.59
N GLY A 462 39.87 11.26 -5.21
CA GLY A 462 39.68 10.08 -6.06
C GLY A 462 40.94 9.20 -6.12
N GLU A 463 41.20 8.59 -7.28
CA GLU A 463 42.36 7.69 -7.51
C GLU A 463 43.69 8.42 -7.75
N THR A 464 43.68 9.75 -7.83
CA THR A 464 44.88 10.54 -8.16
C THR A 464 45.51 11.12 -6.91
N ASP A 465 46.81 10.86 -6.71
CA ASP A 465 47.63 11.54 -5.71
C ASP A 465 47.83 13.00 -6.14
N LEU A 466 47.44 13.94 -5.27
CA LEU A 466 47.80 15.35 -5.45
C LEU A 466 49.17 15.56 -4.83
N ASP A 467 50.16 15.92 -5.65
CA ASP A 467 51.50 16.24 -5.18
C ASP A 467 51.45 17.36 -4.13
N GLU A 468 52.32 17.20 -3.12
CA GLU A 468 52.44 17.97 -1.88
C GLU A 468 52.26 19.49 -2.06
N ALA A 469 51.43 20.09 -1.19
CA ALA A 469 51.33 21.55 -1.01
C ALA A 469 52.30 22.06 0.07
#